data_AF-A0A4Q5XJM0-F1
#
_entry.id   AF-A0A4Q5XJM0-F1
#
_cell.length_a   1.000
_cell.length_b   1.000
_cell.length_c   1.000
_cell.angle_alpha   90.00
_cell.angle_beta   90.00
_cell.angle_gamma   90.00
#
_symmetry.space_group_name_H-M   'P 1'
#
loop_
_entity.id
_entity.type
_entity.pdbx_description
1 polymer ?
#
loop_
_entity_poly.entity_id
_entity_poly.type
_entity_poly.pdbx_seq_one_letter_code
_entity_poly.pdbx_strand_id
1 'polypeptide(L)'
;MRFRPLALALALLGGCSSAGPYGYSRTYSALDAEEDAADGAREYDPVMAERDKAEWKKAKISVFGVVNKRAEGPGGTAYVTLSVRTLEARNLCEQMEEESCRVTVGQNEFAVVHALLKLAPKDDLGDKSLNRGSLVRVLGKLTDEVDPEDGTPVFKAEYYRHWPRNFFVTTASRPDMPM
;
A
#
# COMPACT_ATOMS: atom_id res chain seq x y z
N MET A 1 -61.16 24.25 -5.81
CA MET A 1 -59.98 23.62 -6.42
C MET A 1 -58.80 23.81 -5.48
N ARG A 2 -58.24 22.72 -4.92
CA ARG A 2 -57.14 22.76 -3.94
C ARG A 2 -55.80 22.66 -4.68
N PHE A 3 -55.00 23.71 -4.68
CA PHE A 3 -53.62 23.69 -5.17
C PHE A 3 -52.70 23.17 -4.06
N ARG A 4 -52.08 22.01 -4.28
CA ARG A 4 -50.97 21.48 -3.46
C ARG A 4 -49.65 21.92 -4.13
N PRO A 5 -48.76 22.66 -3.47
CA PRO A 5 -47.42 22.88 -4.00
C PRO A 5 -46.58 21.60 -3.81
N LEU A 6 -45.96 21.19 -4.90
CA LEU A 6 -45.06 20.05 -5.03
C LEU A 6 -43.76 20.36 -4.27
N ALA A 7 -43.42 19.57 -3.24
CA ALA A 7 -42.14 19.68 -2.56
C ALA A 7 -41.05 19.09 -3.47
N LEU A 8 -40.20 19.96 -4.02
CA LEU A 8 -39.02 19.58 -4.79
C LEU A 8 -37.91 19.21 -3.81
N ALA A 9 -37.77 17.91 -3.52
CA ALA A 9 -36.66 17.40 -2.72
C ALA A 9 -35.38 17.42 -3.57
N LEU A 10 -34.52 18.40 -3.29
CA LEU A 10 -33.21 18.54 -3.89
C LEU A 10 -32.27 17.49 -3.27
N ALA A 11 -32.11 16.35 -3.94
CA ALA A 11 -31.12 15.35 -3.59
C ALA A 11 -29.72 15.92 -3.88
N LEU A 12 -29.07 16.45 -2.83
CA LEU A 12 -27.64 16.76 -2.82
C LEU A 12 -26.89 15.43 -2.91
N LEU A 13 -26.60 14.99 -4.14
CA LEU A 13 -25.60 13.98 -4.43
C LEU A 13 -24.25 14.56 -4.01
N GLY A 14 -23.83 14.27 -2.78
CA GLY A 14 -22.43 14.41 -2.39
C GLY A 14 -21.61 13.56 -3.34
N GLY A 15 -20.88 14.22 -4.25
CA GLY A 15 -19.95 13.53 -5.13
C GLY A 15 -18.89 12.87 -4.28
N CYS A 16 -18.99 11.55 -4.11
CA CYS A 16 -17.84 10.75 -3.74
C CYS A 16 -16.85 10.89 -4.90
N SER A 17 -15.92 11.83 -4.79
CA SER A 17 -14.76 11.93 -5.67
C SER A 17 -14.01 10.60 -5.51
N SER A 18 -14.31 9.67 -6.40
CA SER A 18 -13.68 8.36 -6.42
C SER A 18 -12.21 8.60 -6.74
N ALA A 19 -11.35 8.38 -5.75
CA ALA A 19 -9.89 8.52 -5.80
C ALA A 19 -9.20 7.58 -6.82
N GLY A 20 -9.95 7.06 -7.80
CA GLY A 20 -9.51 6.05 -8.75
C GLY A 20 -9.12 4.73 -8.08
N PRO A 21 -8.68 3.72 -8.86
CA PRO A 21 -8.27 2.42 -8.33
C PRO A 21 -7.03 2.48 -7.43
N TYR A 22 -6.33 3.62 -7.39
CA TYR A 22 -5.05 3.80 -6.69
C TYR A 22 -5.11 4.78 -5.52
N GLY A 23 -6.29 5.29 -5.16
CA GLY A 23 -6.45 6.11 -3.94
C GLY A 23 -5.74 7.48 -4.03
N TYR A 24 -5.91 8.17 -5.15
CA TYR A 24 -5.43 9.52 -5.37
C TYR A 24 -6.18 10.52 -4.48
N SER A 25 -5.45 11.08 -3.54
CA SER A 25 -5.95 12.00 -2.53
C SER A 25 -4.78 12.72 -1.89
N ARG A 26 -5.03 13.88 -1.26
CA ARG A 26 -3.99 14.67 -0.57
C ARG A 26 -3.38 13.94 0.63
N THR A 27 -4.16 13.07 1.25
CA THR A 27 -3.71 12.22 2.36
C THR A 27 -4.08 10.79 2.02
N TYR A 28 -3.17 9.85 2.30
CA TYR A 28 -3.43 8.43 2.10
C TYR A 28 -4.73 7.99 2.79
N SER A 29 -5.59 7.30 2.04
CA SER A 29 -6.78 6.64 2.56
C SER A 29 -6.72 5.16 2.22
N ALA A 30 -6.86 4.33 3.25
CA ALA A 30 -7.05 2.90 3.10
C ALA A 30 -8.42 2.63 2.42
N LEU A 31 -8.53 1.48 1.75
CA LEU A 31 -9.83 0.95 1.33
C LEU A 31 -10.48 0.21 2.50
N ASP A 32 -11.80 0.02 2.50
CA ASP A 32 -12.49 -0.68 3.60
C ASP A 32 -11.87 -2.05 3.93
N ALA A 33 -11.61 -2.87 2.91
CA ALA A 33 -10.96 -4.18 3.09
C ALA A 33 -9.51 -4.08 3.61
N GLU A 34 -8.85 -2.95 3.36
CA GLU A 34 -7.52 -2.65 3.88
C GLU A 34 -7.60 -2.20 5.34
N GLU A 35 -8.61 -1.42 5.72
CA GLU A 35 -8.86 -1.00 7.10
C GLU A 35 -9.18 -2.22 7.98
N ASP A 36 -10.07 -3.10 7.51
CA ASP A 36 -10.35 -4.38 8.17
C ASP A 36 -9.08 -5.22 8.32
N ALA A 37 -8.25 -5.26 7.27
CA ALA A 37 -6.97 -5.95 7.33
C ALA A 37 -5.92 -5.20 8.16
N ALA A 38 -6.09 -3.92 8.47
CA ALA A 38 -5.16 -3.14 9.27
C ALA A 38 -5.51 -3.17 10.77
N ASP A 39 -6.67 -3.69 11.14
CA ASP A 39 -7.07 -3.77 12.55
C ASP A 39 -6.03 -4.55 13.39
N GLY A 40 -5.60 -3.93 14.49
CA GLY A 40 -4.53 -4.42 15.36
C GLY A 40 -3.14 -4.50 14.72
N ALA A 41 -2.94 -4.02 13.49
CA ALA A 41 -1.65 -4.02 12.83
C ALA A 41 -0.76 -2.88 13.35
N ARG A 42 0.52 -3.18 13.57
CA ARG A 42 1.55 -2.17 13.85
C ARG A 42 2.48 -1.98 12.67
N GLU A 43 3.00 -0.78 12.49
CA GLU A 43 4.02 -0.52 11.47
C GLU A 43 5.30 -1.31 11.78
N TYR A 44 5.94 -1.84 10.75
CA TYR A 44 7.18 -2.60 10.92
C TYR A 44 8.33 -1.72 11.40
N ASP A 45 8.93 -2.11 12.52
CA ASP A 45 10.18 -1.54 13.02
C ASP A 45 11.23 -2.66 13.03
N PRO A 46 12.26 -2.59 12.15
CA PRO A 46 13.26 -3.65 12.05
C PRO A 46 14.10 -3.80 13.32
N VAL A 47 14.39 -2.70 14.02
CA VAL A 47 15.19 -2.71 15.25
C VAL A 47 14.43 -3.42 16.37
N MET A 48 13.14 -3.08 16.51
CA MET A 48 12.28 -3.67 17.51
C MET A 48 11.93 -5.11 17.18
N ALA A 49 11.73 -5.44 15.90
CA ALA A 49 11.49 -6.80 15.44
C ALA A 49 12.67 -7.74 15.72
N GLU A 50 13.91 -7.25 15.59
CA GLU A 50 15.10 -8.03 15.95
C GLU A 50 15.21 -8.19 17.47
N ARG A 51 14.86 -7.15 18.23
CA ARG A 51 14.95 -7.14 19.70
C ARG A 51 13.92 -8.05 20.38
N ASP A 52 12.67 -8.06 19.89
CA ASP A 52 11.57 -8.86 20.45
C ASP A 52 10.87 -9.72 19.37
N LYS A 53 11.64 -10.64 18.79
CA LYS A 53 11.15 -11.52 17.71
C LYS A 53 9.87 -12.26 18.09
N ALA A 54 9.74 -12.70 19.35
CA ALA A 54 8.61 -13.50 19.80
C ALA A 54 7.31 -12.68 19.86
N GLU A 55 7.38 -11.41 20.26
CA GLU A 55 6.23 -10.50 20.22
C GLU A 55 5.88 -10.14 18.77
N TRP A 56 6.88 -9.77 17.95
CA TRP A 56 6.66 -9.36 16.57
C TRP A 56 6.14 -10.47 15.67
N LYS A 57 6.49 -11.74 15.92
CA LYS A 57 5.89 -12.89 15.22
C LYS A 57 4.40 -13.09 15.51
N LYS A 58 3.91 -12.65 16.69
CA LYS A 58 2.49 -12.75 17.06
C LYS A 58 1.68 -11.57 16.53
N ALA A 59 2.34 -10.42 16.37
CA ALA A 59 1.71 -9.19 15.91
C ALA A 59 1.35 -9.25 14.43
N LYS A 60 0.28 -8.53 14.07
CA LYS A 60 0.01 -8.16 12.69
C LYS A 60 0.85 -6.95 12.34
N ILE A 61 1.48 -6.97 11.17
CA ILE A 61 2.46 -5.97 10.75
C ILE A 61 2.00 -5.33 9.45
N SER A 62 2.18 -4.01 9.36
CA SER A 62 1.96 -3.19 8.17
C SER A 62 3.30 -2.69 7.63
N VAL A 63 3.49 -2.84 6.32
CA VAL A 63 4.68 -2.37 5.59
C VAL A 63 4.23 -1.66 4.32
N PHE A 64 4.83 -0.51 4.01
CA PHE A 64 4.91 0.00 2.64
C PHE A 64 6.29 -0.32 2.08
N GLY A 65 6.34 -0.90 0.89
CA GLY A 65 7.60 -1.31 0.28
C GLY A 65 7.60 -1.20 -1.24
N VAL A 66 8.71 -0.75 -1.79
CA VAL A 66 8.94 -0.77 -3.24
C VAL A 66 9.57 -2.11 -3.61
N VAL A 67 9.01 -2.79 -4.61
CA VAL A 67 9.48 -4.11 -5.04
C VAL A 67 10.85 -3.99 -5.70
N ASN A 68 11.85 -4.67 -5.14
CA ASN A 68 13.19 -4.81 -5.71
C ASN A 68 13.28 -6.02 -6.65
N LYS A 69 12.70 -7.16 -6.23
CA LYS A 69 12.72 -8.45 -6.93
C LYS A 69 11.36 -9.13 -6.75
N ARG A 70 10.94 -9.88 -7.77
CA ARG A 70 9.79 -10.80 -7.73
C ARG A 70 10.26 -12.16 -8.25
N ALA A 71 9.83 -13.22 -7.60
CA ALA A 71 10.04 -14.60 -7.99
C ALA A 71 8.77 -15.42 -7.70
N GLU A 72 8.71 -16.63 -8.22
CA GLU A 72 7.69 -17.61 -7.85
C GLU A 72 7.96 -18.11 -6.42
N GLY A 73 6.93 -18.08 -5.58
CA GLY A 73 6.95 -18.60 -4.22
C GLY A 73 6.20 -19.92 -4.10
N PRO A 74 6.29 -20.59 -2.94
CA PRO A 74 5.58 -21.83 -2.69
C PRO A 74 4.07 -21.66 -2.78
N GLY A 75 3.37 -22.72 -3.23
CA GLY A 75 1.91 -22.76 -3.27
C GLY A 75 1.26 -21.75 -4.23
N GLY A 76 1.98 -21.32 -5.28
CA GLY A 76 1.48 -20.34 -6.24
C GLY A 76 1.41 -18.91 -5.70
N THR A 77 2.19 -18.62 -4.65
CA THR A 77 2.39 -17.24 -4.17
C THR A 77 3.48 -16.55 -4.98
N ALA A 78 3.49 -15.22 -4.97
CA ALA A 78 4.63 -14.45 -5.42
C ALA A 78 5.55 -14.15 -4.23
N TYR A 79 6.82 -14.48 -4.37
CA TYR A 79 7.87 -14.07 -3.44
C TYR A 79 8.41 -12.72 -3.88
N VAL A 80 8.32 -11.70 -3.02
CA VAL A 80 8.77 -10.34 -3.34
C VAL A 80 9.77 -9.86 -2.31
N THR A 81 10.86 -9.25 -2.79
CA THR A 81 11.80 -8.52 -1.95
C THR A 81 11.40 -7.05 -1.97
N LEU A 82 11.19 -6.47 -0.80
CA LEU A 82 10.67 -5.12 -0.62
C LEU A 82 11.73 -4.22 0.03
N SER A 83 11.92 -3.07 -0.60
CA SER A 83 12.59 -1.91 -0.05
C SER A 83 11.60 -1.13 0.81
N VAL A 84 11.64 -1.29 2.14
CA VAL A 84 10.65 -0.71 3.06
C VAL A 84 10.82 0.80 3.15
N ARG A 85 9.69 1.52 2.99
CA ARG A 85 9.59 2.98 2.95
C ARG A 85 8.58 3.48 3.97
N THR A 86 8.82 4.69 4.48
CA THR A 86 7.86 5.41 5.32
C THR A 86 6.77 6.01 4.44
N LEU A 87 5.50 5.88 4.85
CA LEU A 87 4.40 6.60 4.20
C LEU A 87 4.45 8.09 4.59
N GLU A 88 4.33 8.99 3.63
CA GLU A 88 4.26 10.42 3.92
C GLU A 88 2.88 10.82 4.42
N ALA A 89 2.82 11.77 5.36
CA ALA A 89 1.57 12.30 5.88
C ALA A 89 0.75 13.05 4.81
N ARG A 90 1.41 13.57 3.77
CA ARG A 90 0.79 14.21 2.62
C ARG A 90 1.36 13.66 1.34
N ASN A 91 0.46 13.36 0.41
CA ASN A 91 0.78 12.94 -0.93
C ASN A 91 1.16 14.15 -1.79
N LEU A 92 2.13 13.97 -2.69
CA LEU A 92 2.50 14.95 -3.69
C LEU A 92 1.45 14.94 -4.81
N CYS A 93 1.11 16.14 -5.26
CA CYS A 93 0.12 16.38 -6.30
C CYS A 93 0.80 17.13 -7.45
N GLU A 94 0.51 16.75 -8.69
CA GLU A 94 1.00 17.52 -9.84
C GLU A 94 0.26 18.85 -9.98
N GLN A 95 -0.99 18.89 -9.52
CA GLN A 95 -1.89 20.05 -9.58
C GLN A 95 -2.66 20.18 -8.25
N MET A 96 -3.55 21.15 -8.13
CA MET A 96 -4.28 21.38 -6.87
C MET A 96 -5.42 20.36 -6.64
N GLU A 97 -5.81 19.65 -7.68
CA GLU A 97 -6.88 18.64 -7.73
C GLU A 97 -6.42 17.32 -7.11
N GLU A 98 -7.31 16.70 -6.32
CA GLU A 98 -7.00 15.46 -5.58
C GLU A 98 -6.64 14.28 -6.48
N GLU A 99 -7.19 14.23 -7.69
CA GLU A 99 -6.91 13.17 -8.67
C GLU A 99 -5.47 13.19 -9.20
N SER A 100 -4.75 14.30 -9.02
CA SER A 100 -3.33 14.42 -9.36
C SER A 100 -2.42 13.94 -8.22
N CYS A 101 -2.95 13.77 -7.01
CA CYS A 101 -2.19 13.37 -5.85
C CYS A 101 -1.85 11.88 -5.89
N ARG A 102 -0.58 11.55 -5.74
CA ARG A 102 -0.08 10.16 -5.79
C ARG A 102 0.38 9.73 -4.41
N VAL A 103 0.11 8.47 -4.06
CA VAL A 103 0.63 7.88 -2.81
C VAL A 103 2.13 8.15 -2.73
N THR A 104 2.56 8.82 -1.67
CA THR A 104 3.95 9.27 -1.52
C THR A 104 4.62 8.52 -0.40
N VAL A 105 5.78 7.96 -0.71
CA VAL A 105 6.64 7.29 0.26
C VAL A 105 8.01 7.94 0.34
N GLY A 106 8.72 7.70 1.44
CA GLY A 106 10.09 8.19 1.63
C GLY A 106 11.03 7.69 0.53
N GLN A 107 11.90 8.58 0.03
CA GLN A 107 12.94 8.23 -0.94
C GLN A 107 14.03 7.32 -0.35
N ASN A 108 14.15 7.23 0.97
CA ASN A 108 15.13 6.37 1.62
C ASN A 108 14.51 5.02 2.00
N GLU A 109 15.28 3.95 1.77
CA GLU A 109 15.00 2.63 2.34
C GLU A 109 15.48 2.61 3.79
N PHE A 110 14.68 2.07 4.70
CA PHE A 110 15.11 1.85 6.09
C PHE A 110 15.19 0.37 6.48
N ALA A 111 14.64 -0.53 5.67
CA ALA A 111 14.77 -1.97 5.84
C ALA A 111 14.57 -2.70 4.50
N VAL A 112 15.09 -3.90 4.41
CA VAL A 112 14.74 -4.88 3.38
C VAL A 112 13.98 -6.02 4.04
N VAL A 113 12.86 -6.42 3.44
CA VAL A 113 12.06 -7.55 3.89
C VAL A 113 11.58 -8.38 2.71
N HIS A 114 11.20 -9.63 2.95
CA HIS A 114 10.59 -10.47 1.93
C HIS A 114 9.14 -10.77 2.26
N ALA A 115 8.29 -10.90 1.25
CA ALA A 115 6.88 -11.22 1.46
C ALA A 115 6.37 -12.26 0.47
N LEU A 116 5.52 -13.16 0.97
CA LEU A 116 4.73 -14.10 0.20
C LEU A 116 3.35 -13.50 -0.04
N LEU A 117 3.03 -13.20 -1.30
CA LEU A 117 1.78 -12.58 -1.71
C LEU A 117 0.94 -13.57 -2.52
N LYS A 118 -0.33 -13.75 -2.15
CA LYS A 118 -1.28 -14.44 -3.02
C LYS A 118 -1.89 -13.44 -4.00
N LEU A 119 -1.28 -13.29 -5.18
CA LEU A 119 -1.68 -12.27 -6.15
C LEU A 119 -3.05 -12.54 -6.76
N ALA A 120 -3.81 -11.48 -6.98
CA ALA A 120 -4.96 -11.48 -7.87
C ALA A 120 -4.46 -11.55 -9.33
N PRO A 121 -5.21 -12.19 -10.26
CA PRO A 121 -4.77 -12.35 -11.65
C PRO A 121 -4.37 -11.05 -12.36
N LYS A 122 -5.06 -9.94 -12.04
CA LYS A 122 -4.78 -8.60 -12.59
C LYS A 122 -3.42 -8.02 -12.16
N ASP A 123 -2.91 -8.45 -11.02
CA ASP A 123 -1.62 -8.01 -10.48
C ASP A 123 -0.50 -9.01 -10.82
N ASP A 124 -0.84 -10.18 -11.33
CA ASP A 124 0.13 -11.22 -11.67
C ASP A 124 0.63 -11.09 -13.13
N LEU A 125 -0.26 -10.70 -14.04
CA LEU A 125 -0.04 -10.63 -15.49
C LEU A 125 -0.44 -9.28 -16.11
N GLY A 126 0.26 -8.88 -17.18
CA GLY A 126 -0.02 -7.68 -17.97
C GLY A 126 0.82 -6.45 -17.60
N ASP A 127 0.59 -5.33 -18.29
CA ASP A 127 1.42 -4.12 -18.21
C ASP A 127 1.44 -3.46 -16.82
N LYS A 128 0.37 -3.69 -16.05
CA LYS A 128 0.20 -3.19 -14.68
C LYS A 128 0.39 -4.29 -13.64
N SER A 129 1.05 -5.39 -13.99
CA SER A 129 1.39 -6.44 -13.02
C SER A 129 2.43 -5.96 -12.00
N LEU A 130 2.42 -6.60 -10.84
CA LEU A 130 3.38 -6.40 -9.78
C LEU A 130 4.77 -6.83 -10.27
N ASN A 131 5.67 -5.86 -10.37
CA ASN A 131 7.04 -6.06 -10.81
C ASN A 131 7.98 -5.13 -10.05
N ARG A 132 9.28 -5.25 -10.34
CA ARG A 132 10.28 -4.32 -9.82
C ARG A 132 9.83 -2.87 -10.02
N GLY A 133 9.92 -2.07 -8.96
CA GLY A 133 9.53 -0.66 -8.94
C GLY A 133 8.05 -0.40 -8.73
N SER A 134 7.21 -1.42 -8.54
CA SER A 134 5.86 -1.24 -7.98
C SER A 134 5.93 -0.91 -6.50
N LEU A 135 4.98 -0.12 -6.00
CA LEU A 135 4.76 0.05 -4.56
C LEU A 135 3.72 -0.97 -4.11
N VAL A 136 3.95 -1.55 -2.93
CA VAL A 136 3.02 -2.49 -2.31
C VAL A 136 2.86 -2.11 -0.84
N ARG A 137 1.61 -2.08 -0.37
CA ARG A 137 1.30 -2.15 1.05
C ARG A 137 1.04 -3.60 1.39
N VAL A 138 1.73 -4.13 2.39
CA VAL A 138 1.57 -5.49 2.89
C VAL A 138 1.06 -5.45 4.31
N LEU A 139 -0.01 -6.19 4.58
CA LEU A 139 -0.57 -6.43 5.90
C LEU A 139 -0.53 -7.94 6.15
N GLY A 140 0.16 -8.36 7.21
CA GLY A 140 0.36 -9.79 7.45
C GLY A 140 1.16 -10.07 8.71
N LYS A 141 1.81 -11.23 8.74
CA LYS A 141 2.61 -11.68 9.89
C LYS A 141 3.99 -12.14 9.47
N LEU A 142 4.95 -11.98 10.37
CA LEU A 142 6.24 -12.65 10.24
C LEU A 142 6.04 -14.15 10.34
N THR A 143 6.76 -14.88 9.48
CA THR A 143 6.84 -16.34 9.55
C THR A 143 8.03 -16.78 10.40
N ASP A 144 8.16 -18.09 10.58
CA ASP A 144 9.40 -18.66 11.13
C ASP A 144 10.50 -18.80 10.06
N GLU A 145 10.19 -18.50 8.80
CA GLU A 145 11.12 -18.55 7.68
C GLU A 145 11.91 -17.24 7.57
N VAL A 146 13.14 -17.39 7.09
CA VAL A 146 14.02 -16.29 6.69
C VAL A 146 14.45 -16.54 5.25
N ASP A 147 14.76 -15.46 4.53
CA ASP A 147 15.31 -15.56 3.20
C ASP A 147 16.68 -16.27 3.22
N PRO A 148 16.93 -17.23 2.33
CA PRO A 148 18.18 -17.99 2.33
C PRO A 148 19.38 -17.20 1.80
N GLU A 149 19.19 -16.11 1.06
CA GLU A 149 20.26 -15.27 0.51
C GLU A 149 20.76 -14.27 1.55
N ASP A 150 19.86 -13.63 2.31
CA ASP A 150 20.21 -12.54 3.23
C ASP A 150 19.81 -12.73 4.71
N GLY A 151 19.07 -13.79 5.03
CA GLY A 151 18.64 -14.11 6.39
C GLY A 151 17.57 -13.16 6.95
N THR A 152 17.01 -12.27 6.14
CA THR A 152 15.97 -11.34 6.59
C THR A 152 14.61 -12.03 6.71
N PRO A 153 13.71 -11.54 7.58
CA PRO A 153 12.45 -12.21 7.84
C PRO A 153 11.51 -12.24 6.63
N VAL A 154 10.79 -13.36 6.48
CA VAL A 154 9.74 -13.51 5.46
C VAL A 154 8.37 -13.24 6.07
N PHE A 155 7.62 -12.34 5.45
CA PHE A 155 6.23 -12.03 5.77
C PHE A 155 5.28 -12.92 4.98
N LYS A 156 4.22 -13.39 5.62
CA LYS A 156 3.06 -13.96 4.92
C LYS A 156 1.96 -12.91 4.90
N ALA A 157 1.61 -12.43 3.70
CA ALA A 157 0.57 -11.43 3.55
C ALA A 157 -0.82 -12.04 3.76
N GLU A 158 -1.63 -11.37 4.57
CA GLU A 158 -3.08 -11.61 4.69
C GLU A 158 -3.83 -10.69 3.72
N TYR A 159 -3.31 -9.49 3.51
CA TYR A 159 -3.80 -8.52 2.55
C TYR A 159 -2.62 -7.82 1.88
N TYR A 160 -2.78 -7.45 0.61
CA TYR A 160 -1.87 -6.53 -0.05
C TYR A 160 -2.65 -5.53 -0.91
N ARG A 161 -2.08 -4.34 -1.05
CA ARG A 161 -2.51 -3.35 -2.05
C ARG A 161 -1.33 -2.98 -2.92
N HIS A 162 -1.57 -2.84 -4.20
CA HIS A 162 -0.54 -2.68 -5.22
C HIS A 162 -0.76 -1.40 -6.03
N TRP A 163 0.32 -0.66 -6.22
CA TRP A 163 0.44 0.45 -7.15
C TRP A 163 1.51 0.10 -8.19
N PRO A 164 1.15 0.01 -9.48
CA PRO A 164 2.14 -0.21 -10.52
C PRO A 164 3.18 0.90 -10.53
N ARG A 165 4.32 0.62 -11.15
CA ARG A 165 5.36 1.63 -11.38
C ARG A 165 4.74 2.90 -11.98
N ASN A 166 5.12 4.07 -11.45
CA ASN A 166 4.62 5.41 -11.84
C ASN A 166 3.19 5.75 -11.39
N PHE A 167 2.51 4.88 -10.61
CA PHE A 167 1.21 5.19 -9.99
C PHE A 167 1.32 5.65 -8.52
N PHE A 168 2.56 5.79 -8.04
CA PHE A 168 2.95 6.34 -6.76
C PHE A 168 4.23 7.18 -6.99
N VAL A 169 4.62 7.98 -6.01
CA VAL A 169 5.84 8.80 -6.09
C VAL A 169 6.66 8.69 -4.80
N THR A 170 7.91 9.15 -4.86
CA THR A 170 8.77 9.26 -3.69
C THR A 170 8.99 10.72 -3.32
N THR A 171 9.47 10.99 -2.12
CA THR A 171 9.83 12.35 -1.71
C THR A 171 10.93 13.00 -2.56
N ALA A 172 11.64 12.22 -3.40
CA ALA A 172 12.56 12.77 -4.40
C ALA A 172 11.86 13.57 -5.50
N SER A 173 10.57 13.33 -5.75
CA SER A 173 9.78 14.05 -6.76
C SER A 173 9.29 15.42 -6.29
N ARG A 174 9.54 15.82 -5.02
CA ARG A 174 9.13 17.13 -4.48
C ARG A 174 9.60 18.34 -5.30
N PRO A 175 10.82 18.39 -5.85
CA PRO A 175 11.25 19.53 -6.66
C PRO A 175 10.45 19.68 -7.96
N ASP A 176 9.91 18.57 -8.48
CA ASP A 176 9.23 18.51 -9.78
C ASP A 176 7.71 18.66 -9.67
N MET A 177 7.15 18.67 -8.45
CA MET A 177 5.72 18.75 -8.19
C MET A 177 5.39 19.94 -7.28
N PRO A 178 4.48 20.85 -7.69
CA PRO A 178 4.05 21.95 -6.83
C PRO A 178 3.32 21.40 -5.59
N MET A 179 3.62 21.99 -4.42
CA MET A 179 3.01 21.63 -3.12
C MET A 179 1.61 22.22 -2.94
#